data_AF-A0A1F9LQJ8-F1
#
_entry.id   AF-A0A1F9LQJ8-F1
#
_cell.length_a   1.000
_cell.length_b   1.000
_cell.length_c   1.000
_cell.angle_alpha   90.00
_cell.angle_beta   90.00
_cell.angle_gamma   90.00
#
_symmetry.space_group_name_H-M   'P 1'
#
loop_
_entity.id
_entity.type
_entity.pdbx_description
1 polymer ?
#
loop_
_entity_poly.entity_id
_entity_poly.type
_entity_poly.pdbx_seq_one_letter_code
_entity_poly.pdbx_strand_id
1 'polypeptide(L)'
;TTLFVVGLFVIGLRLTIPPRLALGLEFLVAVMLVILGGSILWRSFRVEKLHLHAHAHNPQTHAHFHLHGSREEDHSHPHPFTSMRKPFLVGMVHGLAGSAALMLLVLTTIPSALAGLAYILIFGFGSVGGMLLLSSMIGLPFVLTAQRFSLANGWIRLLAGAASVVFGLFLGWEIGFQQGLF
;
A
#
# COMPACT_ATOMS: atom_id res chain seq x y z
N THR A 1 13.01 8.70 3.34
CA THR A 1 14.29 8.00 3.55
C THR A 1 14.87 7.44 2.26
N THR A 2 14.14 6.60 1.52
CA THR A 2 14.56 6.09 0.20
C THR A 2 14.91 7.17 -0.81
N LEU A 3 14.02 8.16 -0.99
CA LEU A 3 14.24 9.29 -1.90
C LEU A 3 15.49 10.10 -1.55
N PHE A 4 15.75 10.28 -0.25
CA PHE A 4 16.93 11.00 0.22
C PHE A 4 18.22 10.26 -0.11
N VAL A 5 18.26 8.95 0.14
CA VAL A 5 19.43 8.12 -0.18
C VAL A 5 19.67 8.06 -1.69
N VAL A 6 18.63 7.80 -2.49
CA VAL A 6 18.75 7.75 -3.95
C VAL A 6 19.13 9.11 -4.52
N GLY A 7 18.49 10.19 -4.07
CA GLY A 7 18.80 11.55 -4.50
C GLY A 7 20.23 11.98 -4.15
N LEU A 8 20.74 11.61 -2.98
CA LEU A 8 22.13 11.85 -2.60
C LEU A 8 23.12 11.10 -3.52
N PHE A 9 22.82 9.84 -3.84
CA PHE A 9 23.60 9.05 -4.79
C PHE A 9 23.59 9.66 -6.19
N VAL A 10 22.43 10.12 -6.68
CA VAL A 10 22.31 10.74 -8.01
C VAL A 10 23.05 12.07 -8.08
N ILE A 11 22.93 12.93 -7.07
CA ILE A 11 23.65 14.21 -7.01
C ILE A 11 25.17 13.96 -6.90
N GLY A 12 25.58 13.03 -6.03
CA GLY A 12 27.00 12.75 -5.76
C GLY A 12 27.73 12.05 -6.90
N LEU A 13 27.08 11.11 -7.58
CA LEU A 13 27.69 10.32 -8.65
C LEU A 13 27.31 10.79 -10.07
N ARG A 14 26.45 11.82 -10.21
CA ARG A 14 25.86 12.27 -11.49
C ARG A 14 25.31 11.10 -12.33
N LEU A 15 24.69 10.12 -11.66
CA LEU A 15 24.17 8.94 -12.34
C LEU A 15 22.93 9.31 -13.17
N THR A 16 23.01 9.08 -14.47
CA THR A 16 21.83 9.05 -15.34
C THR A 16 21.10 7.72 -15.11
N ILE A 17 19.88 7.79 -14.55
CA ILE A 17 19.09 6.59 -14.32
C ILE A 17 18.63 6.04 -15.68
N PRO A 18 18.96 4.78 -16.01
CA PRO A 18 18.51 4.19 -17.25
C PRO A 18 16.99 4.01 -17.23
N PRO A 19 16.27 4.33 -18.33
CA PRO A 19 14.81 4.22 -18.40
C PRO A 19 14.27 2.85 -17.98
N ARG A 20 15.00 1.78 -18.30
CA ARG A 20 14.65 0.40 -17.90
C ARG A 20 14.57 0.19 -16.39
N LEU A 21 15.37 0.91 -15.60
CA LEU A 21 15.31 0.80 -14.14
C LEU A 21 14.06 1.46 -13.58
N ALA A 22 13.65 2.61 -14.15
CA ALA A 22 12.39 3.26 -13.79
C ALA A 22 11.20 2.35 -14.11
N LEU A 23 11.16 1.78 -15.32
CA LEU A 23 10.15 0.81 -15.74
C LEU A 23 10.11 -0.43 -14.83
N GLY A 24 11.26 -0.96 -14.43
CA GLY A 24 11.34 -2.09 -13.51
C GLY A 24 10.77 -1.79 -12.12
N LEU A 25 10.99 -0.57 -11.60
CA LEU A 25 10.43 -0.14 -10.32
C LEU A 25 8.90 0.08 -10.41
N GLU A 26 8.42 0.67 -11.50
CA GLU A 26 6.98 0.81 -11.76
C GLU A 26 6.30 -0.56 -11.93
N PHE A 27 6.95 -1.52 -12.61
CA PHE A 27 6.49 -2.89 -12.71
C PHE A 27 6.42 -3.57 -11.33
N LEU A 28 7.36 -3.30 -10.42
CA LEU A 28 7.31 -3.80 -9.05
C LEU A 28 6.08 -3.26 -8.29
N VAL A 29 5.66 -2.01 -8.54
CA VAL A 29 4.40 -1.47 -8.01
C VAL A 29 3.20 -2.21 -8.57
N ALA A 30 3.19 -2.48 -9.88
CA ALA A 30 2.12 -3.25 -10.53
C ALA A 30 1.95 -4.62 -9.86
N VAL A 31 3.05 -5.35 -9.67
CA VAL A 31 3.07 -6.65 -8.96
C VAL A 31 2.58 -6.50 -7.51
N MET A 32 3.02 -5.46 -6.80
CA MET A 32 2.60 -5.18 -5.43
C MET A 32 1.09 -4.95 -5.33
N LEU A 33 0.49 -4.20 -6.25
CA LEU A 33 -0.97 -3.95 -6.28
C LEU A 33 -1.77 -5.23 -6.52
N VAL A 34 -1.28 -6.12 -7.40
CA VAL A 34 -1.90 -7.43 -7.64
C VAL A 34 -1.83 -8.30 -6.39
N ILE A 35 -0.66 -8.37 -5.73
CA ILE A 35 -0.47 -9.17 -4.51
C ILE A 35 -1.36 -8.66 -3.38
N LEU A 36 -1.37 -7.35 -3.12
CA LEU A 36 -2.16 -6.76 -2.03
C LEU A 36 -3.67 -6.92 -2.32
N GLY A 37 -4.13 -6.57 -3.52
CA GLY A 37 -5.53 -6.70 -3.91
C GLY A 37 -6.00 -8.16 -3.88
N GLY A 38 -5.19 -9.08 -4.41
CA GLY A 38 -5.45 -10.52 -4.37
C GLY A 38 -5.52 -11.04 -2.93
N SER A 39 -4.66 -10.56 -2.03
CA SER A 39 -4.71 -10.94 -0.61
C SER A 39 -5.99 -10.50 0.09
N ILE A 40 -6.55 -9.34 -0.28
CA ILE A 40 -7.82 -8.84 0.24
C ILE A 40 -8.97 -9.71 -0.27
N LEU A 41 -9.00 -9.99 -1.57
CA LEU A 41 -10.01 -10.84 -2.20
C LEU A 41 -9.98 -12.26 -1.61
N TRP A 42 -8.80 -12.88 -1.57
CA TRP A 42 -8.62 -14.24 -1.02
C TRP A 42 -9.14 -14.36 0.41
N ARG A 43 -8.83 -13.38 1.27
CA ARG A 43 -9.32 -13.35 2.64
C ARG A 43 -10.83 -13.20 2.70
N SER A 44 -11.42 -12.37 1.83
CA SER A 44 -12.87 -12.23 1.74
C SER A 44 -13.56 -13.55 1.37
N PHE A 45 -13.02 -14.28 0.39
CA PHE A 45 -13.58 -15.57 -0.05
C PHE A 45 -13.34 -16.73 0.94
N ARG A 46 -12.20 -16.76 1.65
CA ARG A 46 -11.95 -17.80 2.67
C ARG A 46 -12.73 -17.59 3.98
N VAL A 47 -13.17 -16.35 4.25
CA VAL A 47 -13.92 -15.99 5.45
C VAL A 47 -15.43 -16.25 5.30
N GLU A 48 -15.92 -16.67 4.13
CA GLU A 48 -17.31 -17.18 3.98
C GLU A 48 -17.59 -18.53 4.68
N LYS A 49 -16.69 -18.99 5.55
CA LYS A 49 -17.04 -19.87 6.69
C LYS A 49 -17.25 -19.06 7.98
N LEU A 50 -17.88 -17.88 7.89
CA LEU A 50 -18.37 -17.13 9.05
C LEU A 50 -19.63 -17.83 9.56
N HIS A 51 -19.43 -18.74 10.51
CA HIS A 51 -20.53 -19.36 11.24
C HIS A 51 -21.32 -18.28 12.01
N LEU A 52 -22.52 -17.98 11.53
CA LEU A 52 -23.57 -17.32 12.31
C LEU A 52 -24.08 -18.31 13.35
N HIS A 53 -23.78 -18.10 14.62
CA HIS A 53 -24.53 -18.73 15.70
C HIS A 53 -25.66 -17.78 16.12
N ALA A 54 -26.88 -18.12 15.73
CA ALA A 54 -28.08 -17.56 16.31
C ALA A 54 -28.41 -18.37 17.58
N HIS A 55 -28.17 -17.81 18.76
CA HIS A 55 -28.75 -18.32 19.99
C HIS A 55 -30.03 -17.54 20.31
N ALA A 56 -31.12 -18.27 20.52
CA ALA A 56 -32.36 -17.74 21.06
C ALA A 56 -32.26 -17.76 22.60
N HIS A 57 -32.05 -16.60 23.21
CA HIS A 57 -32.41 -16.38 24.61
C HIS A 57 -33.62 -15.46 24.64
N ASN A 58 -34.76 -15.99 25.06
CA ASN A 58 -35.89 -15.12 25.38
C ASN A 58 -35.63 -14.49 26.77
N PRO A 59 -35.76 -13.16 26.95
CA PRO A 59 -36.48 -12.25 26.06
C PRO A 59 -35.66 -11.29 25.19
N GLN A 60 -34.36 -11.53 24.92
CA GLN A 60 -33.59 -10.67 23.98
C GLN A 60 -32.58 -11.45 23.13
N THR A 61 -32.95 -11.75 21.89
CA THR A 61 -32.07 -12.25 20.84
C THR A 61 -31.10 -11.16 20.39
N HIS A 62 -29.80 -11.39 20.59
CA HIS A 62 -28.74 -10.55 20.05
C HIS A 62 -27.79 -11.41 19.21
N ALA A 63 -27.50 -10.95 17.99
CA ALA A 63 -26.53 -11.54 17.09
C ALA A 63 -25.18 -10.84 17.27
N HIS A 64 -24.16 -11.58 17.71
CA HIS A 64 -22.79 -11.09 17.72
C HIS A 64 -21.93 -11.89 16.74
N PHE A 65 -21.01 -11.21 16.05
CA PHE A 65 -20.04 -11.83 15.16
C PHE A 65 -18.79 -12.21 15.96
N HIS A 66 -18.57 -13.52 16.22
CA HIS A 66 -17.27 -14.00 16.68
C HIS A 66 -16.40 -14.40 15.48
N LEU A 67 -15.27 -13.71 15.28
CA LEU A 67 -14.16 -14.24 14.48
C LEU A 67 -13.37 -15.25 15.34
N HIS A 68 -13.68 -16.54 15.25
CA HIS A 68 -12.76 -17.58 15.71
C HIS A 68 -11.72 -17.83 14.61
N GLY A 69 -10.60 -17.11 14.68
CA GLY A 69 -9.34 -17.61 14.13
C GLY A 69 -8.84 -18.68 15.08
N SER A 70 -8.69 -19.90 14.60
CA SER A 70 -8.18 -21.04 15.36
C SER A 70 -6.84 -20.75 16.04
N ARG A 71 -6.84 -20.57 17.35
CA ARG A 71 -5.83 -21.12 18.27
C ARG A 71 -6.33 -21.04 19.71
N GLU A 72 -6.27 -22.18 20.39
CA GLU A 72 -6.31 -22.29 21.84
C GLU A 72 -5.32 -21.30 22.47
N GLU A 73 -5.67 -20.87 23.70
CA GLU A 73 -4.80 -20.29 24.73
C GLU A 73 -3.31 -20.15 24.36
N ASP A 74 -2.91 -19.00 23.81
CA ASP A 74 -1.56 -18.49 23.99
C ASP A 74 -1.58 -16.97 23.87
N HIS A 75 -1.13 -16.30 24.92
CA HIS A 75 -0.94 -14.85 24.98
C HIS A 75 0.26 -14.43 24.14
N SER A 76 0.25 -14.70 22.83
CA SER A 76 1.29 -14.20 21.92
C SER A 76 0.91 -12.80 21.45
N HIS A 77 1.31 -11.78 22.21
CA HIS A 77 1.30 -10.40 21.72
C HIS A 77 2.05 -10.37 20.37
N PRO A 78 1.42 -9.95 19.25
CA PRO A 78 2.14 -9.77 18.01
C PRO A 78 3.23 -8.73 18.24
N HIS A 79 4.51 -9.15 18.27
CA HIS A 79 5.61 -8.22 18.45
C HIS A 79 5.51 -7.10 17.38
N PRO A 80 5.48 -5.82 17.78
CA PRO A 80 5.20 -4.69 16.88
C PRO A 80 6.12 -4.63 15.65
N PHE A 81 7.31 -5.21 15.76
CA PHE A 81 8.31 -5.26 14.70
C PHE A 81 7.90 -6.12 13.48
N THR A 82 7.08 -7.16 13.64
CA THR A 82 6.67 -8.01 12.50
C THR A 82 5.54 -7.36 11.69
N SER A 83 4.65 -6.62 12.35
CA SER A 83 3.54 -5.90 11.73
C SER A 83 4.01 -4.69 10.91
N MET A 84 5.10 -4.04 11.33
CA MET A 84 5.63 -2.83 10.70
C MET A 84 6.40 -3.08 9.38
N ARG A 85 6.85 -4.32 9.13
CA ARG A 85 7.61 -4.68 7.92
C ARG A 85 6.81 -4.49 6.63
N LYS A 86 5.55 -4.90 6.61
CA LYS A 86 4.72 -4.84 5.40
C LYS A 86 4.45 -3.38 4.97
N PRO A 87 3.95 -2.48 5.83
CA PRO A 87 3.78 -1.07 5.49
C PRO A 87 5.09 -0.39 5.08
N PHE A 88 6.20 -0.73 5.74
CA PHE A 88 7.51 -0.17 5.42
C PHE A 88 7.99 -0.58 4.01
N LEU A 89 7.89 -1.87 3.67
CA LEU A 89 8.26 -2.36 2.33
C LEU A 89 7.36 -1.75 1.24
N VAL A 90 6.06 -1.64 1.51
CA VAL A 90 5.12 -0.98 0.59
C VAL A 90 5.52 0.48 0.37
N GLY A 91 5.83 1.20 1.45
CA GLY A 91 6.30 2.59 1.37
C GLY A 91 7.64 2.74 0.64
N MET A 92 8.54 1.76 0.80
CA MET A 92 9.83 1.72 0.09
C MET A 92 9.64 1.55 -1.41
N VAL A 93 8.87 0.54 -1.83
CA VAL A 93 8.57 0.25 -3.24
C VAL A 93 7.85 1.44 -3.87
N HIS A 94 6.82 1.95 -3.21
CA HIS A 94 6.03 3.06 -3.71
C HIS A 94 6.87 4.36 -3.83
N GLY A 95 7.74 4.63 -2.85
CA GLY A 95 8.64 5.77 -2.89
C GLY A 95 9.70 5.69 -3.99
N LEU A 96 10.19 4.50 -4.31
CA LEU A 96 11.19 4.29 -5.37
C LEU A 96 10.57 4.33 -6.77
N ALA A 97 9.36 3.84 -6.93
CA ALA A 97 8.72 3.71 -8.24
C ALA A 97 7.92 4.95 -8.65
N GLY A 98 7.03 5.44 -7.78
CA GLY A 98 6.06 6.47 -8.17
C GLY A 98 6.55 7.90 -8.00
N SER A 99 7.23 8.19 -6.89
CA SER A 99 7.67 9.55 -6.57
C SER A 99 9.12 9.84 -6.98
N ALA A 100 9.96 8.81 -7.14
CA ALA A 100 11.35 9.02 -7.55
C ALA A 100 11.48 9.51 -9.00
N ALA A 101 10.69 8.99 -9.96
CA ALA A 101 10.79 9.40 -11.37
C ALA A 101 10.53 10.91 -11.55
N LEU A 102 9.43 11.42 -11.00
CA LEU A 102 9.09 12.84 -11.02
C LEU A 102 10.11 13.69 -10.23
N MET A 103 10.54 13.21 -9.06
CA MET A 103 11.56 13.90 -8.26
C MET A 103 12.88 14.04 -9.02
N LEU A 104 13.32 12.96 -9.66
CA LEU A 104 14.57 12.93 -10.42
C LEU A 104 14.49 13.79 -11.67
N LEU A 105 13.36 13.78 -12.38
CA LEU A 105 13.12 14.68 -13.51
C LEU A 105 13.35 16.14 -13.10
N VAL A 106 12.72 16.58 -12.01
CA VAL A 106 12.92 17.94 -11.48
C VAL A 106 14.35 18.16 -10.99
N LEU A 107 14.97 17.16 -10.38
CA LEU A 107 16.34 17.28 -9.88
C LEU A 107 17.36 17.49 -11.00
N THR A 108 17.16 16.89 -12.17
CA THR A 108 18.06 17.05 -13.32
C THR A 108 18.01 18.44 -13.96
N THR A 109 16.97 19.24 -13.69
CA THR A 109 16.87 20.62 -14.18
C THR A 109 17.49 21.63 -13.22
N ILE A 110 17.87 21.20 -12.01
CA ILE A 110 18.44 22.06 -10.97
C ILE A 110 19.98 22.01 -11.05
N PRO A 111 20.66 23.11 -11.42
CA PRO A 111 22.12 23.13 -11.55
C PRO A 111 22.87 23.19 -10.20
N SER A 112 22.18 23.51 -9.10
CA SER A 112 22.77 23.67 -7.76
C SER A 112 22.50 22.45 -6.87
N ALA A 113 23.57 21.83 -6.36
CA ALA A 113 23.47 20.68 -5.45
C ALA A 113 22.71 21.00 -4.15
N LEU A 114 22.88 22.21 -3.61
CA LEU A 114 22.18 22.63 -2.40
C LEU A 114 20.67 22.82 -2.66
N ALA A 115 20.31 23.40 -3.81
CA ALA A 115 18.92 23.53 -4.22
C ALA A 115 18.27 22.15 -4.47
N GLY A 116 19.02 21.22 -5.06
CA GLY A 116 18.60 19.82 -5.21
C GLY A 116 18.35 19.13 -3.87
N LEU A 117 19.23 19.33 -2.88
CA LEU A 117 19.05 18.79 -1.53
C LEU A 117 17.81 19.38 -0.83
N ALA A 118 17.63 20.70 -0.92
CA ALA A 118 16.44 21.36 -0.37
C ALA A 118 15.15 20.83 -1.02
N TYR A 119 15.16 20.65 -2.33
CA TYR A 119 14.04 20.05 -3.07
C TYR A 119 13.72 18.63 -2.58
N ILE A 120 14.73 17.76 -2.43
CA ILE A 120 14.55 16.40 -1.90
C ILE A 120 13.93 16.40 -0.51
N LEU A 121 14.34 17.31 0.38
CA LEU A 121 13.80 17.40 1.73
C LEU A 121 12.33 17.85 1.70
N ILE A 122 12.02 18.93 0.98
CA ILE A 122 10.65 19.46 0.87
C ILE A 122 9.73 18.41 0.25
N PHE A 123 10.15 17.81 -0.87
CA PHE A 123 9.40 16.77 -1.55
C PHE A 123 9.23 15.53 -0.66
N GLY A 124 10.28 15.09 0.02
CA GLY A 124 10.25 13.95 0.92
C GLY A 124 9.28 14.14 2.09
N PHE A 125 9.36 15.29 2.79
CA PHE A 125 8.43 15.60 3.88
C PHE A 125 7.00 15.79 3.38
N GLY A 126 6.80 16.50 2.26
CA GLY A 126 5.49 16.69 1.64
C GLY A 126 4.85 15.36 1.23
N SER A 127 5.64 14.43 0.68
CA SER A 127 5.19 13.10 0.29
C SER A 127 4.79 12.26 1.50
N VAL A 128 5.60 12.22 2.56
CA VAL A 128 5.26 11.52 3.81
C VAL A 128 4.00 12.13 4.44
N GLY A 129 3.93 13.46 4.54
CA GLY A 129 2.77 14.16 5.06
C GLY A 129 1.50 13.89 4.25
N GLY A 130 1.59 13.92 2.92
CA GLY A 130 0.48 13.61 2.01
C GLY A 130 0.00 12.16 2.14
N MET A 131 0.93 11.19 2.19
CA MET A 131 0.57 9.78 2.42
C MET A 131 -0.11 9.58 3.77
N LEU A 132 0.42 10.17 4.84
CA LEU A 132 -0.18 10.09 6.18
C LEU A 132 -1.58 10.70 6.20
N LEU A 133 -1.74 11.89 5.61
CA LEU A 133 -3.00 12.62 5.60
C LEU A 133 -4.08 11.88 4.79
N LEU A 134 -3.80 11.50 3.54
CA LEU A 134 -4.77 10.79 2.71
C LEU A 134 -5.11 9.41 3.26
N SER A 135 -4.10 8.66 3.75
CA SER A 135 -4.34 7.34 4.35
C SER A 135 -5.18 7.45 5.62
N SER A 136 -4.97 8.50 6.42
CA SER A 136 -5.77 8.74 7.63
C SER A 136 -7.20 9.15 7.28
N MET A 137 -7.36 10.09 6.33
CA MET A 137 -8.68 10.55 5.88
C MET A 137 -9.54 9.41 5.33
N ILE A 138 -8.96 8.46 4.59
CA ILE A 138 -9.69 7.31 4.04
C ILE A 138 -9.81 6.18 5.08
N GLY A 139 -8.74 5.92 5.84
CA GLY A 139 -8.64 4.79 6.75
C GLY A 139 -9.41 4.94 8.06
N LEU A 140 -9.40 6.13 8.68
CA LEU A 140 -10.13 6.38 9.92
C LEU A 140 -11.64 6.12 9.81
N PRO A 141 -12.38 6.70 8.85
CA PRO A 141 -13.82 6.45 8.76
C PRO A 141 -14.10 4.96 8.53
N PHE A 142 -13.22 4.27 7.80
CA PHE A 142 -13.32 2.84 7.56
C PHE A 142 -13.20 2.00 8.84
N VAL A 143 -12.27 2.37 9.73
CA VAL A 143 -12.08 1.69 11.02
C VAL A 143 -13.22 2.02 11.99
N LEU A 144 -13.61 3.30 12.07
CA LEU A 144 -14.64 3.76 12.99
C LEU A 144 -16.04 3.24 12.64
N THR A 145 -16.34 3.06 11.34
CA THR A 145 -17.64 2.57 10.87
C THR A 145 -17.71 1.05 10.71
N ALA A 146 -16.59 0.34 10.93
CA ALA A 146 -16.47 -1.10 10.71
C ALA A 146 -17.54 -1.93 11.44
N GLN A 147 -17.92 -1.53 12.65
CA GLN A 147 -18.91 -2.24 13.45
C GLN A 147 -20.37 -1.89 13.11
N ARG A 148 -20.63 -0.69 12.56
CA ARG A 148 -21.99 -0.20 12.30
C ARG A 148 -22.50 -0.53 10.90
N PHE A 149 -21.59 -0.63 9.92
CA PHE A 149 -21.91 -0.91 8.51
C PHE A 149 -21.00 -2.01 7.96
N SER A 150 -21.05 -3.20 8.56
CA SER A 150 -20.18 -4.33 8.19
C SER A 150 -20.36 -4.75 6.71
N LEU A 151 -21.58 -4.74 6.19
CA LEU A 151 -21.88 -5.07 4.79
C LEU A 151 -21.29 -4.04 3.81
N ALA A 152 -21.50 -2.74 4.06
CA ALA A 152 -20.98 -1.68 3.20
C ALA A 152 -19.45 -1.67 3.19
N ASN A 153 -18.83 -1.83 4.37
CA ASN A 153 -17.38 -1.98 4.48
C ASN A 153 -16.87 -3.26 3.78
N GLY A 154 -17.63 -4.36 3.81
CA GLY A 154 -17.32 -5.57 3.03
C GLY A 154 -17.24 -5.27 1.53
N TRP A 155 -18.28 -4.66 0.97
CA TRP A 155 -18.32 -4.27 -0.45
C TRP A 155 -17.21 -3.31 -0.84
N ILE A 156 -16.93 -2.29 -0.03
CA ILE A 156 -15.86 -1.34 -0.32
C ILE A 156 -14.49 -2.04 -0.32
N ARG A 157 -14.22 -2.94 0.62
CA ARG A 157 -12.96 -3.74 0.62
C ARG A 157 -12.85 -4.61 -0.62
N LEU A 158 -13.95 -5.24 -1.03
CA LEU A 158 -13.97 -6.14 -2.17
C LEU A 158 -13.76 -5.37 -3.48
N LEU A 159 -14.44 -4.23 -3.64
CA LEU A 159 -14.26 -3.30 -4.76
C LEU A 159 -12.84 -2.73 -4.79
N ALA A 160 -12.30 -2.29 -3.66
CA ALA A 160 -10.93 -1.78 -3.58
C ALA A 160 -9.90 -2.87 -3.93
N GLY A 161 -10.09 -4.09 -3.44
CA GLY A 161 -9.24 -5.24 -3.78
C GLY A 161 -9.29 -5.58 -5.26
N ALA A 162 -10.49 -5.65 -5.84
CA ALA A 162 -10.69 -5.91 -7.27
C ALA A 162 -10.08 -4.79 -8.13
N ALA A 163 -10.34 -3.53 -7.82
CA ALA A 163 -9.76 -2.38 -8.51
C ALA A 163 -8.23 -2.39 -8.44
N SER A 164 -7.65 -2.73 -7.28
CA SER A 164 -6.20 -2.87 -7.10
C SER A 164 -5.61 -3.96 -8.01
N VAL A 165 -6.26 -5.13 -8.12
CA VAL A 165 -5.81 -6.21 -9.01
C VAL A 165 -5.92 -5.78 -10.47
N VAL A 166 -7.09 -5.25 -10.88
CA VAL A 166 -7.32 -4.83 -12.28
C VAL A 166 -6.31 -3.76 -12.68
N PHE A 167 -6.12 -2.73 -11.85
CA PHE A 167 -5.17 -1.67 -12.13
C PHE A 167 -3.73 -2.18 -12.13
N GLY A 168 -3.36 -3.07 -11.20
CA GLY A 168 -2.03 -3.70 -11.19
C GLY A 168 -1.76 -4.54 -12.44
N LEU A 169 -2.74 -5.31 -12.92
CA LEU A 169 -2.61 -6.08 -14.17
C LEU A 169 -2.52 -5.17 -15.39
N PHE A 170 -3.34 -4.12 -15.45
CA PHE A 170 -3.31 -3.12 -16.52
C PHE A 170 -1.94 -2.44 -16.60
N LEU A 171 -1.44 -1.94 -15.47
CA LEU A 171 -0.14 -1.28 -15.38
C LEU A 171 1.00 -2.24 -15.75
N GLY A 172 0.94 -3.48 -15.25
CA GLY A 172 1.93 -4.51 -15.57
C GLY A 172 1.95 -4.87 -17.06
N TRP A 173 0.78 -4.91 -17.72
CA TRP A 173 0.68 -5.12 -19.16
C TRP A 173 1.26 -3.96 -19.97
N GLU A 174 0.89 -2.73 -19.59
CA GLU A 174 1.38 -1.51 -20.26
C GLU A 174 2.91 -1.41 -20.18
N ILE A 175 3.48 -1.54 -18.98
CA ILE A 175 4.92 -1.46 -18.77
C ILE A 175 5.65 -2.64 -19.42
N GLY A 176 5.11 -3.85 -19.25
CA GLY A 176 5.72 -5.08 -19.75
C GLY A 176 5.79 -5.15 -21.27
N PHE A 177 4.66 -4.92 -21.95
CA PHE A 177 4.50 -5.19 -23.37
C PHE A 177 4.47 -3.94 -24.25
N GLN A 178 3.92 -2.81 -23.78
CA GLN A 178 3.85 -1.60 -24.60
C GLN A 178 5.10 -0.73 -24.45
N GLN A 179 5.63 -0.63 -23.24
CA GLN A 179 6.85 0.14 -22.97
C GLN A 179 8.13 -0.68 -23.14
N GLY A 180 8.01 -1.97 -23.48
CA GLY A 180 9.13 -2.83 -23.89
C GLY A 180 10.10 -3.18 -22.77
N LEU A 181 9.60 -3.41 -21.55
CA LEU A 181 10.43 -3.94 -20.45
C LEU A 181 10.88 -5.38 -20.75
N PHE A 182 10.07 -6.15 -21.49
CA PHE A 182 10.35 -7.52 -21.94
C PHE A 182 10.39 -7.61 -23.47
#